data_AF-A0A9Q3FIP6-F1
#
_entry.id   AF-A0A9Q3FIP6-F1
#
_cell.length_a   1.000
_cell.length_b   1.000
_cell.length_c   1.000
_cell.angle_alpha   90.00
_cell.angle_beta   90.00
_cell.angle_gamma   90.00
#
_symmetry.space_group_name_H-M   'P 1'
#
loop_
_entity.id
_entity.type
_entity.pdbx_description
1 polymer ?
#
loop_
_entity_poly.entity_id
_entity_poly.type
_entity_poly.pdbx_seq_one_letter_code
_entity_poly.pdbx_strand_id
1 'polypeptide(L)'
;MSLGAPSFDQVNYKAANKGVFEFASTLNFTMNGFRSLPHVDKDAFLYASGWWLQAEKQTAKIQRDASKRCTGGKLIFPNEHFWIDLSDCHGLIQVVWASSTFVHYTDPAQDNKSTTLLGMSAQCPRRLAKTMCRKSHSYYEIGEGVGYQIRDGHTISCQFKE
;
A
#
# COMPACT_ATOMS: atom_id res chain seq x y z
N MET A 1 5.87 -2.38 -7.22
CA MET A 1 4.70 -2.97 -7.92
C MET A 1 3.61 -2.91 -6.88
N SER A 2 2.69 -1.94 -6.94
CA SER A 2 1.51 -1.92 -6.07
C SER A 2 0.97 -3.35 -6.01
N LEU A 3 0.96 -3.95 -4.81
CA LEU A 3 0.85 -5.38 -4.54
C LEU A 3 -0.55 -5.94 -4.82
N GLY A 4 -1.21 -5.51 -5.90
CA GLY A 4 -2.61 -5.82 -6.16
C GLY A 4 -3.49 -5.23 -5.07
N ALA A 5 -3.22 -3.99 -4.65
CA ALA A 5 -4.14 -3.27 -3.78
C ALA A 5 -5.47 -3.17 -4.53
N PRO A 6 -6.55 -3.78 -3.99
CA PRO A 6 -7.81 -3.75 -4.68
C PRO A 6 -8.31 -2.30 -4.78
N SER A 7 -9.10 -2.04 -5.82
CA SER A 7 -9.90 -0.83 -5.90
C SER A 7 -10.82 -0.73 -4.66
N PHE A 8 -11.24 0.49 -4.31
CA PHE A 8 -12.08 0.75 -3.12
C PHE A 8 -13.39 -0.06 -3.10
N ASP A 9 -13.81 -0.59 -4.25
CA ASP A 9 -14.98 -1.45 -4.46
C ASP A 9 -14.67 -2.97 -4.32
N GLN A 10 -13.41 -3.38 -4.15
CA GLN A 10 -13.01 -4.78 -4.03
C GLN A 10 -12.43 -5.07 -2.64
N VAL A 11 -13.22 -5.72 -1.78
CA VAL A 11 -12.81 -6.02 -0.40
C VAL A 11 -12.00 -7.34 -0.30
N ASN A 12 -11.89 -8.11 -1.39
CA ASN A 12 -11.33 -9.47 -1.39
C ASN A 12 -10.12 -9.63 -2.31
N TYR A 13 -8.95 -9.88 -1.70
CA TYR A 13 -7.66 -10.11 -2.39
C TYR A 13 -7.63 -11.33 -3.35
N LYS A 14 -8.59 -12.26 -3.22
CA LYS A 14 -8.64 -13.53 -3.98
C LYS A 14 -9.55 -13.50 -5.22
N ALA A 15 -10.21 -12.39 -5.54
CA ALA A 15 -11.09 -12.32 -6.70
C ALA A 15 -10.28 -12.34 -8.01
N ALA A 16 -10.54 -13.32 -8.88
CA ALA A 16 -9.82 -13.55 -10.13
C ALA A 16 -10.14 -12.52 -11.24
N ASN A 17 -11.12 -11.64 -11.03
CA ASN A 17 -11.49 -10.62 -12.01
C ASN A 17 -10.67 -9.35 -11.81
N LYS A 18 -9.41 -9.42 -12.25
CA LYS A 18 -8.56 -8.24 -12.48
C LYS A 18 -9.08 -7.53 -13.74
N GLY A 19 -10.13 -6.73 -13.58
CA GLY A 19 -10.63 -5.88 -14.66
C GLY A 19 -9.54 -4.95 -15.19
N VAL A 20 -9.75 -4.41 -16.40
CA VAL A 20 -8.82 -3.47 -17.08
C VAL A 20 -8.56 -2.19 -16.24
N PHE A 21 -9.32 -1.97 -15.18
CA PHE A 21 -9.22 -0.85 -14.25
C PHE A 21 -8.86 -1.31 -12.83
N GLU A 22 -7.58 -1.56 -12.60
CA GLU A 22 -7.03 -1.57 -11.24
C GLU A 22 -6.77 -0.11 -10.84
N PHE A 23 -7.56 0.42 -9.89
CA PHE A 23 -7.28 1.73 -9.28
C PHE A 23 -5.91 1.68 -8.60
N ALA A 24 -5.01 2.58 -9.01
CA ALA A 24 -3.69 2.68 -8.41
C ALA A 24 -3.78 3.52 -7.13
N SER A 25 -3.98 2.87 -5.98
CA SER A 25 -3.87 3.55 -4.69
C SER A 25 -2.42 3.95 -4.43
N THR A 26 -2.22 5.16 -3.91
CA THR A 26 -0.93 5.58 -3.37
C THR A 26 -0.69 5.05 -1.96
N LEU A 27 -1.74 4.65 -1.26
CA LEU A 27 -1.70 4.18 0.13
C LEU A 27 -2.10 2.72 0.21
N ASN A 28 -1.28 1.92 0.87
CA ASN A 28 -1.58 0.52 1.18
C ASN A 28 -1.54 0.32 2.69
N PHE A 29 -2.44 -0.51 3.20
CA PHE A 29 -2.48 -0.92 4.60
C PHE A 29 -2.25 -2.41 4.70
N THR A 30 -1.49 -2.82 5.70
CA THR A 30 -1.13 -4.22 5.95
C THR A 30 -1.34 -4.54 7.42
N MET A 31 -1.90 -5.71 7.71
CA MET A 31 -2.15 -6.18 9.08
C MET A 31 -2.16 -7.71 9.11
N ASN A 32 -2.36 -8.30 10.29
CA ASN A 32 -2.52 -9.74 10.47
C ASN A 32 -1.30 -10.57 10.03
N GLY A 33 -0.11 -10.20 10.52
CA GLY A 33 1.13 -10.90 10.19
C GLY A 33 1.52 -10.82 8.71
N PHE A 34 1.17 -9.71 8.03
CA PHE A 34 1.52 -9.48 6.63
C PHE A 34 3.01 -9.75 6.36
N ARG A 35 3.26 -10.36 5.20
CA ARG A 35 4.60 -10.67 4.70
C ARG A 35 4.72 -10.26 3.24
N SER A 36 5.87 -9.74 2.88
CA SER A 36 6.28 -9.57 1.48
C SER A 36 7.52 -10.41 1.17
N LEU A 37 7.70 -10.74 -0.11
CA LEU A 37 8.93 -11.36 -0.60
C LEU A 37 9.96 -10.28 -0.94
N PRO A 38 11.27 -10.59 -0.95
CA PRO A 38 12.32 -9.67 -1.39
C PRO A 38 12.03 -9.07 -2.77
N HIS A 39 11.99 -7.73 -2.85
CA HIS A 39 11.74 -7.01 -4.10
C HIS A 39 12.32 -5.59 -4.09
N VAL A 40 12.32 -4.97 -5.27
CA VAL A 40 12.42 -3.51 -5.45
C VAL A 40 11.11 -2.99 -6.02
N ASP A 41 10.74 -1.78 -5.67
CA ASP A 41 9.57 -1.13 -6.24
C ASP A 41 9.84 -0.65 -7.67
N LYS A 42 8.78 -0.70 -8.49
CA LYS A 42 8.79 -0.26 -9.89
C LYS A 42 7.84 0.91 -10.08
N ASP A 43 7.80 1.74 -9.07
CA ASP A 43 6.86 2.83 -8.95
C ASP A 43 7.44 4.09 -9.63
N ALA A 44 6.67 5.18 -9.68
CA ALA A 44 7.11 6.45 -10.29
C ALA A 44 8.04 7.21 -9.36
N PHE A 45 7.82 7.10 -8.05
CA PHE A 45 8.70 7.70 -7.05
C PHE A 45 9.90 6.79 -6.78
N LEU A 46 11.05 7.42 -6.54
CA LEU A 46 12.29 6.71 -6.20
C LEU A 46 12.29 6.18 -4.76
N TYR A 47 11.52 6.85 -3.90
CA TYR A 47 11.40 6.55 -2.48
C TYR A 47 9.97 6.11 -2.14
N ALA A 48 9.87 5.20 -1.18
CA ALA A 48 8.63 4.91 -0.48
C ALA A 48 8.70 5.46 0.95
N SER A 49 7.53 5.77 1.51
CA SER A 49 7.38 6.07 2.93
C SER A 49 6.51 5.01 3.57
N GLY A 50 6.92 4.50 4.72
CA GLY A 50 6.22 3.47 5.45
C GLY A 50 6.03 3.88 6.90
N TRP A 51 4.92 3.45 7.49
CA TRP A 51 4.57 3.68 8.86
C TRP A 51 4.12 2.38 9.50
N TRP A 52 4.54 2.13 10.73
CA TRP A 52 4.14 0.94 11.47
C TRP A 52 3.81 1.29 12.92
N LEU A 53 2.75 0.67 13.44
CA LEU A 53 2.35 0.79 14.83
C LEU A 53 1.70 -0.49 15.32
N GLN A 54 1.83 -0.77 16.61
CA GLN A 54 1.10 -1.86 17.27
C GLN A 54 -0.34 -1.40 17.48
N ALA A 55 -1.32 -2.11 16.95
CA ALA A 55 -2.73 -1.73 16.99
C ALA A 55 -3.61 -2.84 17.56
N GLU A 56 -4.62 -2.48 18.35
CA GLU A 56 -5.71 -3.38 18.72
C GLU A 56 -6.50 -3.78 17.46
N LYS A 57 -6.69 -5.08 17.23
CA LYS A 57 -7.35 -5.60 16.02
C LYS A 57 -8.79 -5.12 15.86
N GLN A 58 -9.50 -4.94 16.98
CA GLN A 58 -10.93 -4.61 16.99
C GLN A 58 -11.20 -3.12 16.85
N THR A 59 -10.34 -2.28 17.42
CA THR A 59 -10.57 -0.84 17.56
C THR A 59 -9.61 0.00 16.72
N ALA A 60 -8.56 -0.63 16.16
CA ALA A 60 -7.41 0.03 15.53
C ALA A 60 -6.70 1.06 16.42
N LYS A 61 -6.97 1.07 17.74
CA LYS A 61 -6.28 1.95 18.68
C LYS A 61 -4.84 1.50 18.88
N ILE A 62 -3.94 2.46 19.08
CA ILE A 62 -2.53 2.19 19.38
C ILE A 62 -2.44 1.36 20.66
N GLN A 63 -1.76 0.20 20.57
CA GLN A 63 -1.47 -0.66 21.71
C GLN A 63 -0.33 -0.08 22.52
N ARG A 64 -0.66 0.49 23.68
CA ARG A 64 0.32 1.11 24.59
C ARG A 64 0.91 0.12 25.58
N ASP A 65 0.19 -0.95 25.91
CA ASP A 65 0.61 -1.99 26.84
C ASP A 65 1.67 -2.90 26.19
N ALA A 66 2.91 -2.79 26.67
CA ALA A 66 4.05 -3.54 26.13
C ALA A 66 3.85 -5.07 26.23
N SER A 67 3.13 -5.54 27.26
CA SER A 67 2.86 -6.97 27.45
C SER A 67 1.94 -7.58 26.38
N LYS A 68 1.22 -6.72 25.63
CA LYS A 68 0.27 -7.09 24.59
C LYS A 68 0.78 -6.80 23.19
N ARG A 69 2.05 -6.43 23.01
CA ARG A 69 2.62 -6.15 21.68
C ARG A 69 2.90 -7.44 20.92
N CYS A 70 2.88 -7.34 19.60
CA CYS A 70 3.34 -8.41 18.72
C CYS A 70 4.86 -8.44 18.73
N THR A 71 5.45 -9.62 18.53
CA THR A 71 6.91 -9.78 18.35
C THR A 71 7.24 -10.04 16.88
N GLY A 72 8.49 -9.87 16.49
CA GLY A 72 8.90 -10.02 15.09
C GLY A 72 8.37 -8.89 14.22
N GLY A 73 8.22 -9.13 12.91
CA GLY A 73 7.90 -8.03 11.98
C GLY A 73 9.13 -7.13 11.79
N LYS A 74 9.89 -7.41 10.74
CA LYS A 74 11.10 -6.64 10.41
C LYS A 74 10.98 -6.10 9.00
N LEU A 75 11.37 -4.85 8.80
CA LEU A 75 11.69 -4.34 7.48
C LEU A 75 13.16 -4.64 7.21
N ILE A 76 13.43 -5.53 6.26
CA ILE A 76 14.77 -6.07 6.02
C ILE A 76 15.29 -5.57 4.68
N PHE A 77 16.56 -5.15 4.69
CA PHE A 77 17.34 -4.73 3.53
C PHE A 77 18.51 -5.72 3.36
N PRO A 78 18.27 -6.85 2.69
CA PRO A 78 19.18 -8.00 2.75
C PRO A 78 20.57 -7.71 2.14
N ASN A 79 20.63 -6.89 1.08
CA ASN A 79 21.88 -6.58 0.39
C ASN A 79 22.71 -5.53 1.15
N GLU A 80 22.04 -4.74 1.98
CA GLU A 80 22.63 -3.69 2.81
C GLU A 80 22.94 -4.22 4.22
N HIS A 81 22.64 -5.49 4.50
CA HIS A 81 22.94 -6.20 5.74
C HIS A 81 22.37 -5.53 7.01
N PHE A 82 21.20 -4.89 6.91
CA PHE A 82 20.51 -4.33 8.06
C PHE A 82 19.00 -4.58 8.03
N TRP A 83 18.37 -4.42 9.19
CA TRP A 83 16.93 -4.47 9.34
C TRP A 83 16.45 -3.46 10.38
N ILE A 84 15.17 -3.11 10.29
CA ILE A 84 14.46 -2.32 11.27
C ILE A 84 13.49 -3.25 11.97
N ASP A 85 13.64 -3.41 13.28
CA ASP A 85 12.70 -4.15 14.10
C ASP A 85 11.46 -3.30 14.35
N LEU A 86 10.31 -3.73 13.80
CA LEU A 86 9.06 -3.00 13.91
C LEU A 86 8.29 -3.35 15.19
N SER A 87 8.68 -4.42 15.89
CA SER A 87 8.10 -4.79 17.19
C SER A 87 8.63 -3.95 18.35
N ASP A 88 9.89 -3.52 18.26
CA ASP A 88 10.57 -2.75 19.30
C ASP A 88 10.27 -1.25 19.21
N CYS A 89 8.99 -0.89 19.15
CA CYS A 89 8.54 0.49 19.04
C CYS A 89 7.45 0.84 20.05
N HIS A 90 7.60 2.00 20.69
CA HIS A 90 6.68 2.54 21.69
C HIS A 90 5.71 3.57 21.09
N GLY A 91 5.24 3.35 19.86
CA GLY A 91 4.32 4.27 19.19
C GLY A 91 4.20 4.02 17.70
N LEU A 92 4.64 5.02 16.92
CA LEU A 92 4.64 5.01 15.46
C LEU A 92 6.09 5.02 14.96
N ILE A 93 6.46 4.03 14.16
CA ILE A 93 7.67 4.07 13.34
C ILE A 93 7.30 4.73 12.01
N GLN A 94 8.14 5.64 11.53
CA GLN A 94 8.12 6.11 10.15
C GLN A 94 9.50 5.84 9.52
N VAL A 95 9.51 5.27 8.32
CA VAL A 95 10.72 5.02 7.54
C VAL A 95 10.51 5.55 6.12
N VAL A 96 11.52 6.22 5.59
CA VAL A 96 11.62 6.57 4.17
C VAL A 96 12.84 5.87 3.61
N TRP A 97 12.69 5.16 2.50
CA TRP A 97 13.81 4.43 1.87
C TRP A 97 13.73 4.51 0.36
N ALA A 98 14.88 4.36 -0.29
CA ALA A 98 15.00 4.30 -1.76
C ALA A 98 14.47 2.96 -2.28
N SER A 99 13.14 2.78 -2.24
CA SER A 99 12.48 1.50 -2.52
C SER A 99 12.67 1.00 -3.96
N SER A 100 12.98 1.92 -4.88
CA SER A 100 13.33 1.60 -6.27
C SER A 100 14.75 1.05 -6.45
N THR A 101 15.61 1.20 -5.43
CA THR A 101 17.04 0.86 -5.49
C THR A 101 17.38 -0.30 -4.56
N PHE A 102 16.95 -0.23 -3.30
CA PHE A 102 17.28 -1.25 -2.30
C PHE A 102 16.27 -2.40 -2.33
N VAL A 103 16.79 -3.63 -2.42
CA VAL A 103 15.98 -4.82 -2.21
C VAL A 103 15.46 -4.75 -0.79
N HIS A 104 14.16 -4.95 -0.60
CA HIS A 104 13.55 -4.92 0.72
C HIS A 104 12.39 -5.90 0.82
N TYR A 105 12.06 -6.28 2.05
CA TYR A 105 10.87 -7.05 2.36
C TYR A 105 10.47 -6.91 3.83
N THR A 106 9.23 -7.30 4.12
CA THR A 106 8.70 -7.36 5.48
C THR A 106 8.53 -8.81 5.89
N ASP A 107 9.25 -9.21 6.94
CA ASP A 107 9.02 -10.50 7.59
C ASP A 107 7.73 -10.46 8.42
N PRO A 108 7.04 -11.61 8.57
CA PRO A 108 5.76 -11.64 9.28
C PRO A 108 5.94 -11.28 10.75
N ALA A 109 5.03 -10.46 11.27
CA ALA A 109 4.86 -10.28 12.70
C ALA A 109 4.17 -11.50 13.32
N GLN A 110 4.57 -11.87 14.53
CA GLN A 110 3.85 -12.80 15.38
C GLN A 110 2.76 -12.02 16.13
N ASP A 111 1.66 -11.85 15.44
CA ASP A 111 0.44 -11.31 15.99
C ASP A 111 -0.05 -12.11 17.20
N ASN A 112 -0.71 -11.42 18.13
CA ASN A 112 -1.46 -12.08 19.19
C ASN A 112 -2.99 -11.95 18.95
N LYS A 113 -3.79 -12.46 19.89
CA LYS A 113 -5.25 -12.51 19.74
C LYS A 113 -5.89 -11.12 19.65
N SER A 114 -5.30 -10.11 20.30
CA SER A 114 -5.90 -8.77 20.41
C SER A 114 -5.14 -7.68 19.66
N THR A 115 -3.87 -7.90 19.31
CA THR A 115 -2.98 -6.90 18.71
C THR A 115 -2.41 -7.41 17.39
N THR A 116 -2.22 -6.49 16.44
CA THR A 116 -1.53 -6.69 15.15
C THR A 116 -0.46 -5.62 14.99
N LEU A 117 0.59 -5.91 14.22
CA LEU A 117 1.41 -4.86 13.61
C LEU A 117 0.64 -4.27 12.42
N LEU A 118 0.17 -3.04 12.54
CA LEU A 118 -0.47 -2.30 11.46
C LEU A 118 0.61 -1.55 10.69
N GLY A 119 0.76 -1.88 9.41
CA GLY A 119 1.62 -1.18 8.46
C GLY A 119 0.82 -0.32 7.51
N MET A 120 1.38 0.82 7.12
CA MET A 120 0.90 1.68 6.05
C MET A 120 2.09 2.04 5.17
N SER A 121 1.94 2.01 3.86
CA SER A 121 2.96 2.48 2.93
C SER A 121 2.38 3.43 1.91
N ALA A 122 3.07 4.53 1.66
CA ALA A 122 2.80 5.47 0.60
C ALA A 122 3.83 5.34 -0.53
N GLN A 123 3.34 5.17 -1.75
CA GLN A 123 4.13 5.18 -2.98
C GLN A 123 3.28 5.69 -4.14
N CYS A 124 3.90 6.07 -5.26
CA CYS A 124 3.19 6.55 -6.43
C CYS A 124 3.34 5.55 -7.58
N PRO A 125 2.35 4.71 -7.87
CA PRO A 125 2.46 3.76 -8.97
C PRO A 125 2.61 4.48 -10.33
N ARG A 126 3.44 3.95 -11.23
CA ARG A 126 3.66 4.54 -12.57
C ARG A 126 2.37 4.73 -13.37
N ARG A 127 1.39 3.83 -13.20
CA ARG A 127 0.09 3.93 -13.85
C ARG A 127 -0.68 5.16 -13.37
N LEU A 128 -0.71 5.43 -12.06
CA LEU A 128 -1.33 6.63 -11.50
C LEU A 128 -0.70 7.90 -12.06
N ALA A 129 0.64 7.99 -11.99
CA ALA A 129 1.37 9.13 -12.51
C ALA A 129 1.05 9.40 -13.99
N LYS A 130 1.05 8.34 -14.83
CA LYS A 130 0.70 8.44 -16.25
C LYS A 130 -0.73 8.91 -16.47
N THR A 131 -1.70 8.36 -15.72
CA THR A 131 -3.11 8.77 -15.81
C THR A 131 -3.29 10.23 -15.43
N MET A 132 -2.63 10.69 -14.36
CA MET A 132 -2.66 12.09 -13.93
C MET A 132 -2.04 13.02 -14.98
N CYS A 133 -0.90 12.65 -15.59
CA CYS A 133 -0.32 13.41 -16.70
C CYS A 133 -1.26 13.46 -17.91
N ARG A 134 -1.89 12.34 -18.29
CA ARG A 134 -2.87 12.34 -19.40
C ARG A 134 -4.05 13.27 -19.10
N LYS A 135 -4.56 13.26 -17.87
CA LYS A 135 -5.63 14.15 -17.44
C LYS A 135 -5.22 15.62 -17.47
N SER A 136 -4.02 15.96 -17.01
CA SER A 136 -3.54 17.36 -17.00
C SER A 136 -3.30 17.94 -18.39
N HIS A 137 -3.12 17.07 -19.40
CA HIS A 137 -2.93 17.47 -20.81
C HIS A 137 -4.19 17.20 -21.66
N SER A 138 -5.38 17.11 -21.04
CA SER A 138 -6.67 16.96 -21.73
C SER A 138 -6.77 15.78 -22.70
N TYR A 139 -6.08 14.67 -22.41
CA TYR A 139 -6.14 13.46 -23.24
C TYR A 139 -7.47 12.69 -23.13
N TYR A 140 -8.36 13.09 -22.22
CA TYR A 140 -9.67 12.47 -22.00
C TYR A 140 -10.79 13.47 -22.31
N GLU A 141 -11.80 13.05 -23.05
CA GLU A 141 -13.01 13.83 -23.31
C GLU A 141 -14.11 13.46 -22.31
N ILE A 142 -15.00 14.39 -21.98
CA ILE A 142 -16.16 14.09 -21.14
C ILE A 142 -17.20 13.43 -22.04
N GLY A 143 -17.48 12.14 -21.82
CA GLY A 143 -18.56 11.46 -22.53
C GLY A 143 -19.92 11.89 -21.98
N GLU A 144 -20.96 11.86 -22.83
CA GLU A 144 -22.34 12.09 -22.39
C GLU A 144 -22.78 10.97 -21.44
N GLY A 145 -22.62 11.23 -20.14
CA GLY A 145 -22.92 10.30 -19.06
C GLY A 145 -21.77 10.14 -18.06
N VAL A 146 -21.60 11.13 -17.18
CA VAL A 146 -20.84 11.07 -15.91
C VAL A 146 -19.54 10.21 -15.95
N GLY A 147 -18.70 10.41 -16.96
CA GLY A 147 -17.47 9.62 -17.16
C GLY A 147 -16.48 10.25 -18.14
N TYR A 148 -15.19 10.07 -17.86
CA TYR A 148 -14.11 10.45 -18.78
C TYR A 148 -13.91 9.32 -19.81
N GLN A 149 -13.95 9.64 -21.10
CA GLN A 149 -13.67 8.70 -22.18
C GLN A 149 -12.23 8.85 -22.67
N ILE A 150 -11.53 7.73 -22.88
CA ILE A 150 -10.25 7.71 -23.61
C ILE A 150 -10.56 7.83 -25.10
N ARG A 151 -9.84 8.68 -25.83
CA ARG A 151 -9.96 8.88 -27.30
C ARG A 151 -9.85 7.60 -28.15
N ASP A 152 -9.32 6.51 -27.60
CA ASP A 152 -9.24 5.20 -28.26
C ASP A 152 -10.48 4.30 -28.03
N GLY A 153 -11.65 4.89 -27.71
CA GLY A 153 -12.94 4.18 -27.69
C GLY A 153 -13.27 3.43 -26.40
N HIS A 154 -12.57 3.70 -25.30
CA HIS A 154 -12.87 3.10 -23.99
C HIS A 154 -13.47 4.14 -23.03
N THR A 155 -14.71 3.91 -22.61
CA THR A 155 -15.44 4.74 -21.63
C THR A 155 -15.02 4.39 -20.19
N ILE A 156 -14.75 5.40 -19.36
CA ILE A 156 -14.50 5.24 -17.92
C ILE A 156 -15.55 6.06 -17.15
N SER A 157 -16.37 5.41 -16.35
CA SER A 157 -17.25 6.09 -15.38
C SER A 157 -16.64 5.97 -13.97
N CYS A 158 -16.51 7.10 -13.28
CA CYS A 158 -16.27 7.13 -11.83
C CYS A 158 -17.42 7.93 -11.22
N GLN A 159 -18.37 7.24 -10.58
CA GLN A 159 -19.41 7.89 -9.80
C GLN A 159 -18.89 8.12 -8.39
N PHE A 160 -18.76 9.38 -8.00
CA PHE A 160 -18.69 9.75 -6.59
C PHE A 160 -20.14 9.86 -6.11
N LYS A 161 -20.55 8.98 -5.18
CA LYS A 161 -21.77 9.21 -4.40
C LYS A 161 -21.41 10.18 -3.28
N GLU A 162 -22.12 11.31 -3.23
CA GLU A 162 -22.16 12.19 -2.07
C GLU A 162 -22.77 11.48 -0.86
#